data_AF-A0A1F6ZTE3-F1
#
_entry.id   AF-A0A1F6ZTE3-F1
#
_cell.length_a   1.000
_cell.length_b   1.000
_cell.length_c   1.000
_cell.angle_alpha   90.00
_cell.angle_beta   90.00
_cell.angle_gamma   90.00
#
_symmetry.space_group_name_H-M   'P 1'
#
loop_
_entity.id
_entity.type
_entity.pdbx_description
1 polymer ?
#
loop_
_entity_poly.entity_id
_entity_poly.type
_entity_poly.pdbx_seq_one_letter_code
_entity_poly.pdbx_strand_id
1 'polypeptide(L)' 'MFKNIGTTEIVIIAVVLLVLFGGKKIPELVRGIGEAIREFRKALKG' A
#
# COMPACT_ATOMS: atom_id res chain seq x y z
N MET A 1 -23.94 -3.91 -1.91
CA MET A 1 -23.45 -3.92 -0.51
C MET A 1 -22.36 -2.89 -0.24
N PHE A 2 -21.43 -2.61 -1.17
CA PHE A 2 -20.35 -1.61 -0.98
C PHE A 2 -20.70 -0.15 -1.33
N LYS A 3 -21.92 0.13 -1.82
CA LYS A 3 -22.31 1.44 -2.35
C LYS A 3 -22.51 2.52 -1.26
N ASN A 4 -22.43 2.15 0.02
CA ASN A 4 -22.62 3.03 1.17
C ASN A 4 -21.35 3.21 2.02
N ILE A 5 -20.17 2.81 1.54
CA ILE A 5 -18.92 3.17 2.22
C ILE A 5 -18.67 4.65 1.90
N GLY A 6 -19.06 5.52 2.83
CA GLY A 6 -18.81 6.94 2.74
C GLY A 6 -17.36 7.29 3.03
N THR A 7 -17.01 8.56 2.82
CA THR A 7 -15.68 9.09 3.10
C THR A 7 -15.24 8.81 4.54
N THR A 8 -16.17 8.86 5.50
CA THR A 8 -15.90 8.61 6.92
C THR A 8 -15.47 7.17 7.18
N GLU A 9 -16.17 6.18 6.61
CA GLU A 9 -15.81 4.77 6.77
C GLU A 9 -14.44 4.46 6.16
N ILE A 10 -14.11 5.06 4.99
CA ILE A 10 -12.79 4.93 4.36
C ILE A 10 -11.70 5.49 5.28
N VAL A 11 -11.94 6.66 5.89
CA VAL A 11 -10.98 7.28 6.81
C VAL A 11 -10.77 6.41 8.05
N ILE A 12 -11.83 5.86 8.64
CA ILE A 12 -11.72 4.95 9.79
C ILE A 12 -10.89 3.72 9.42
N ILE A 13 -11.18 3.09 8.28
CA ILE A 13 -10.41 1.93 7.81
C ILE A 13 -8.94 2.30 7.61
N ALA A 14 -8.67 3.45 6.98
CA ALA A 14 -7.31 3.93 6.78
C ALA A 14 -6.58 4.16 8.11
N VAL A 15 -7.24 4.75 9.11
CA VAL A 15 -6.68 4.94 10.45
C VAL A 15 -6.38 3.61 11.13
N VAL A 16 -7.31 2.64 11.07
CA VAL A 16 -7.09 1.29 11.63
C VAL A 16 -5.88 0.62 10.96
N LEU A 17 -5.79 0.67 9.63
CA LEU A 17 -4.62 0.14 8.91
C LEU A 17 -3.33 0.85 9.30
N LEU A 18 -3.35 2.18 9.47
CA LEU A 18 -2.19 2.94 9.92
C LEU A 18 -1.78 2.61 11.35
N VAL A 19 -2.71 2.28 12.24
CA VAL A 19 -2.39 1.85 13.62
C VAL A 19 -1.81 0.44 13.64
N LEU A 20 -2.39 -0.49 12.88
CA LEU A 20 -1.94 -1.89 12.84
C LEU A 20 -0.58 -2.05 12.15
N PHE A 21 -0.39 -1.38 11.01
CA PHE A 21 0.83 -1.49 10.23
C PHE A 21 1.84 -0.40 10.60
N GLY A 22 1.40 0.74 11.13
CA GLY A 22 2.24 1.92 11.32
C GLY A 22 2.40 2.71 10.02
N GLY A 23 2.32 4.04 10.11
CA GLY A 23 2.42 4.93 8.93
C GLY A 23 3.71 4.80 8.12
N LYS A 24 4.77 4.20 8.69
CA LYS A 24 6.06 3.98 8.03
C LYS A 24 6.15 2.65 7.27
N LYS A 25 5.43 1.59 7.69
CA LYS A 25 5.53 0.27 7.04
C LYS A 25 4.86 0.25 5.66
N ILE A 26 3.76 0.97 5.47
CA ILE A 26 3.09 1.03 4.15
C ILE A 26 4.03 1.62 3.08
N PRO A 27 4.65 2.80 3.29
CA PRO A 27 5.66 3.32 2.36
C PRO A 27 6.86 2.38 2.15
N GLU A 28 7.34 1.73 3.20
CA GLU A 28 8.48 0.81 3.14
C GLU A 28 8.18 -0.43 2.28
N LEU A 29 6.99 -1.02 2.44
CA LEU A 29 6.51 -2.12 1.59
C LEU A 29 6.38 -1.70 0.13
N VAL A 30 5.81 -0.52 -0.14
CA VAL A 30 5.69 0.02 -1.51
C VAL A 30 7.06 0.24 -2.13
N ARG A 31 8.04 0.77 -1.38
CA ARG A 31 9.41 0.96 -1.85
C ARG A 31 10.09 -0.37 -2.17
N GLY A 32 9.99 -1.35 -1.27
CA GLY A 32 10.55 -2.69 -1.49
C GLY A 32 9.94 -3.40 -2.70
N ILE A 33 8.62 -3.30 -2.89
CA ILE A 33 7.93 -3.83 -4.07
C ILE A 33 8.38 -3.09 -5.34
N GLY A 34 8.51 -1.77 -5.29
CA GLY A 34 8.96 -0.96 -6.41
C GLY A 34 10.39 -1.31 -6.86
N GLU A 35 11.29 -1.49 -5.91
CA GLU A 35 12.66 -1.95 -6.15
C GLU A 35 12.68 -3.35 -6.76
N ALA A 36 11.91 -4.28 -6.20
CA ALA A 36 11.78 -5.64 -6.75
C ALA A 36 11.25 -5.65 -8.19
N ILE A 37 10.22 -4.85 -8.49
CA ILE A 37 9.68 -4.70 -9.85
C ILE A 37 10.73 -4.09 -10.79
N ARG A 38 11.52 -3.11 -10.31
CA ARG A 38 12.57 -2.47 -11.11
C ARG A 38 13.67 -3.45 -11.48
N GLU A 39 14.15 -4.24 -10.52
CA GLU A 39 15.18 -5.25 -10.77
C GLU A 39 14.64 -6.38 -11.67
N PHE A 40 13.38 -6.80 -11.48
CA PHE A 40 12.74 -7.78 -12.37
C PHE A 40 12.67 -7.27 -13.81
N ARG A 41 12.25 -6.02 -14.02
CA ARG A 41 12.23 -5.40 -15.37
C ARG A 41 13.62 -5.24 -15.97
N LYS A 42 14.65 -5.02 -15.16
CA LYS A 42 16.04 -4.91 -15.61
C LYS A 42 16.58 -6.25 -16.08
N ALA A 43 16.29 -7.33 -15.33
CA ALA A 43 16.67 -8.69 -15.70
C ALA A 43 15.99 -9.16 -16.99
N LEU A 44 14.76 -8.70 -17.28
CA LEU A 44 14.05 -9.01 -18.53
C LEU A 44 14.51 -8.19 -19.75
N LYS A 45 15.29 -7.12 -19.55
CA LYS A 45 15.78 -6.25 -20.63
C LYS A 45 17.25 -6.52 -21.01
N GLY A 46 17.95 -7.34 -20.23
CA GLY A 46 19.25 -7.92 -20.60
C GLY A 46 19.05 -9.29 -21.23
#